data_AF-A0A7S3QK20-F1
#
_entry.id   AF-A0A7S3QK20-F1
#
_cell.length_a   1.000
_cell.length_b   1.000
_cell.length_c   1.000
_cell.angle_alpha   90.00
_cell.angle_beta   90.00
_cell.angle_gamma   90.00
#
_symmetry.space_group_name_H-M   'P 1'
#
loop_
_entity.id
_entity.type
_entity.pdbx_description
1 polymer ?
#
loop_
_entity_poly.entity_id
_entity_poly.type
_entity_poly.pdbx_seq_one_letter_code
_entity_poly.pdbx_strand_id
1 'polypeptide(L)'
;MLCMQMQMQPACRYAGPCSTSGTSSAGALSAGGRINRAARRSGAHPRRLQRMSPCSSEGNAEGSSTSSGTMPPSAWTREELESLNEEVEQNRDAELGELWRSDFAQDLDGLYDYVGAATAEWQQVVHDLYRLPQNEWQNSGVLEAAHKFPPAMANEMLGMGTWRLKGDVNPCIEFLVQRLEGTWREMCPDDLNIYPRKKWKGKYDICDSMDPNRELDGMSYADVPSPKKGEEGYPRLLLENRIYCSRVFRKLHVEVGHRQDGLQVLHAVLYPRYAYDVPILAMDLVVINGNVTLAIIDACPVRKNMQLPAHYLQTMQELQEKFLTDAVKQRRIPEWGTNIFSPACVCIQPQTPAELAGFLQYAVALHRAHMLLCLRVEPVQPTTPRNIARRTELLEGHKRFIDNQLANKKTTRVLEAAFNVEWATEYMRSIMFDFEPDDEPKWVDASMGKLYDYFDYYPELGIWPQQIKELEDGIALRRASETLDALVAGETVRQDKIVWSLQNLFERDPGFQAHCLLVLPEAADLDDVKKVGPFLASRLEELGLGEQQASWVE
;
A
#
# COMPACT_ATOMS: atom_id res chain seq x y z
N MET A 1 36.69 -8.63 19.10
CA MET A 1 37.52 -9.61 18.37
C MET A 1 36.85 -10.97 18.46
N LEU A 2 36.94 -11.78 17.39
CA LEU A 2 36.17 -13.00 17.04
C LEU A 2 34.84 -12.68 16.32
N CYS A 3 34.52 -13.19 15.12
CA CYS A 3 35.16 -14.23 14.32
C CYS A 3 34.91 -14.00 12.81
N MET A 4 35.98 -14.14 12.05
CA MET A 4 36.05 -14.16 10.59
C MET A 4 36.33 -15.62 10.17
N GLN A 5 35.95 -15.99 8.94
CA GLN A 5 36.40 -17.13 8.12
C GLN A 5 35.52 -18.39 7.93
N MET A 6 35.22 -18.56 6.63
CA MET A 6 35.49 -19.71 5.74
C MET A 6 34.56 -20.93 5.70
N GLN A 7 34.15 -21.18 4.45
CA GLN A 7 33.50 -22.37 3.91
C GLN A 7 34.41 -23.61 4.03
N MET A 8 33.81 -24.76 4.39
CA MET A 8 34.27 -26.07 3.93
C MET A 8 33.06 -27.01 3.71
N GLN A 9 33.14 -27.78 2.62
CA GLN A 9 32.21 -28.82 2.20
C GLN A 9 32.15 -29.99 3.20
N PRO A 10 31.03 -30.72 3.35
CA PRO A 10 31.04 -31.99 4.07
C PRO A 10 31.29 -33.17 3.14
N ALA A 11 32.28 -33.99 3.52
CA ALA A 11 32.49 -35.33 2.99
C ALA A 11 31.51 -36.32 3.63
N CYS A 12 30.94 -37.20 2.81
CA CYS A 12 30.25 -38.43 3.18
C CYS A 12 31.04 -39.24 4.23
N ARG A 13 30.33 -39.94 5.13
CA ARG A 13 30.49 -41.38 5.36
C ARG A 13 29.52 -41.95 6.41
N TYR A 14 28.96 -43.09 6.02
CA TYR A 14 28.50 -44.27 6.79
C TYR A 14 27.36 -44.13 7.82
N ALA A 15 26.19 -44.58 7.37
CA ALA A 15 25.15 -45.19 8.20
C ALA A 15 25.43 -46.70 8.40
N GLY A 16 25.17 -47.19 9.61
CA GLY A 16 25.07 -48.60 9.96
C GLY A 16 24.08 -48.76 11.14
N PRO A 17 23.28 -49.85 11.19
CA PRO A 17 21.94 -49.83 11.76
C PRO A 17 21.84 -50.51 13.13
N CYS A 18 20.78 -50.23 13.89
CA CYS A 18 20.31 -51.18 14.89
C CYS A 18 18.79 -51.10 15.10
N SER A 19 18.21 -52.29 15.03
CA SER A 19 16.82 -52.74 15.24
C SER A 19 16.40 -52.82 16.71
N THR A 20 15.08 -52.79 16.97
CA THR A 20 14.25 -53.66 17.86
C THR A 20 12.96 -52.92 18.23
N SER A 21 11.76 -53.27 17.74
CA SER A 21 10.83 -54.36 18.15
C SER A 21 10.03 -54.10 19.45
N GLY A 22 8.70 -54.21 19.37
CA GLY A 22 7.76 -54.42 20.50
C GLY A 22 6.43 -53.66 20.32
N THR A 23 5.40 -54.19 19.66
CA THR A 23 4.30 -55.09 20.10
C THR A 23 3.19 -54.50 21.00
N SER A 24 1.96 -54.55 20.45
CA SER A 24 0.62 -54.69 21.10
C SER A 24 0.13 -53.51 21.97
N SER A 25 -1.16 -53.11 21.98
CA SER A 25 -2.38 -53.93 22.02
C SER A 25 -3.64 -53.11 21.66
N ALA A 26 -4.75 -53.82 21.50
CA ALA A 26 -6.06 -53.39 21.00
C ALA A 26 -6.95 -52.65 22.02
N GLY A 27 -7.98 -51.97 21.52
CA GLY A 27 -9.13 -51.52 22.32
C GLY A 27 -10.18 -50.78 21.47
N ALA A 28 -11.27 -51.47 21.13
CA ALA A 28 -12.44 -50.96 20.41
C ALA A 28 -13.31 -50.02 21.26
N LEU A 29 -14.13 -49.17 20.62
CA LEU A 29 -15.59 -49.12 20.84
C LEU A 29 -16.29 -48.09 19.91
N SER A 30 -17.51 -48.44 19.55
CA SER A 30 -18.41 -47.89 18.54
C SER A 30 -19.44 -46.89 19.05
N ALA A 31 -19.93 -46.00 18.16
CA ALA A 31 -21.33 -45.54 17.97
C ALA A 31 -21.26 -44.16 17.27
N GLY A 32 -22.07 -43.72 16.32
CA GLY A 32 -23.35 -44.15 15.76
C GLY A 32 -24.02 -42.88 15.22
N GLY A 33 -24.67 -42.92 14.04
CA GLY A 33 -25.51 -41.81 13.58
C GLY A 33 -25.50 -41.52 12.08
N ARG A 34 -26.23 -42.34 11.29
CA ARG A 34 -26.71 -41.98 9.94
C ARG A 34 -28.09 -41.32 10.06
N ILE A 35 -28.34 -40.26 9.29
CA ILE A 35 -29.70 -39.83 8.92
C ILE A 35 -29.80 -39.69 7.40
N ASN A 36 -30.84 -40.33 6.86
CA ASN A 36 -31.30 -40.37 5.48
C ASN A 36 -31.99 -39.07 5.04
N ARG A 37 -31.97 -38.78 3.73
CA ARG A 37 -33.13 -38.40 2.88
C ARG A 37 -32.70 -38.42 1.41
N ALA A 38 -33.00 -39.48 0.66
CA ALA A 38 -34.27 -39.74 -0.05
C ALA A 38 -34.45 -38.90 -1.32
N ALA A 39 -34.22 -39.57 -2.45
CA ALA A 39 -34.52 -39.15 -3.80
C ALA A 39 -36.03 -39.20 -4.11
N ARG A 40 -36.48 -38.38 -5.08
CA ARG A 40 -37.59 -38.74 -5.98
C ARG A 40 -37.27 -38.32 -7.41
N ARG A 41 -37.43 -39.30 -8.31
CA ARG A 41 -37.35 -39.26 -9.77
C ARG A 41 -38.74 -38.98 -10.39
N SER A 42 -38.74 -38.43 -11.60
CA SER A 42 -39.47 -38.91 -12.79
C SER A 42 -39.21 -37.91 -13.94
N GLY A 43 -39.06 -38.21 -15.22
CA GLY A 43 -39.08 -39.41 -16.06
C GLY A 43 -38.86 -38.92 -17.52
N ALA A 44 -37.95 -39.52 -18.30
CA ALA A 44 -38.20 -40.30 -19.54
C ALA A 44 -39.00 -39.56 -20.65
N HIS A 45 -38.65 -39.54 -21.95
CA HIS A 45 -37.91 -40.49 -22.81
C HIS A 45 -37.54 -39.82 -24.18
N PRO A 46 -36.73 -40.48 -25.04
CA PRO A 46 -35.97 -39.87 -26.15
C PRO A 46 -36.54 -40.18 -27.56
N ARG A 47 -35.99 -39.52 -28.60
CA ARG A 47 -36.01 -40.03 -29.98
C ARG A 47 -34.62 -40.00 -30.62
N ARG A 48 -34.35 -41.10 -31.31
CA ARG A 48 -33.12 -41.54 -31.97
C ARG A 48 -33.46 -41.70 -33.46
N LEU A 49 -32.65 -41.15 -34.37
CA LEU A 49 -32.62 -41.49 -35.81
C LEU A 49 -31.13 -41.54 -36.18
N GLN A 50 -30.50 -42.70 -36.19
CA GLN A 50 -30.33 -43.67 -37.29
C GLN A 50 -29.58 -43.14 -38.52
N ARG A 51 -28.46 -43.84 -38.77
CA ARG A 51 -27.53 -43.80 -39.91
C ARG A 51 -28.22 -44.13 -41.24
N MET A 52 -27.73 -43.55 -42.33
CA MET A 52 -27.58 -44.25 -43.61
C MET A 52 -26.20 -44.00 -44.23
N SER A 53 -25.68 -45.05 -44.85
CA SER A 53 -24.35 -45.26 -45.45
C SER A 53 -24.26 -44.70 -46.89
N PRO A 54 -23.08 -44.75 -47.55
CA PRO A 54 -22.70 -43.88 -48.67
C PRO A 54 -23.04 -44.48 -50.03
N CYS A 55 -23.13 -43.63 -51.05
CA CYS A 55 -23.12 -44.03 -52.45
C CYS A 55 -22.07 -43.23 -53.23
N SER A 56 -21.41 -43.94 -54.13
CA SER A 56 -20.17 -43.63 -54.81
C SER A 56 -20.35 -42.98 -56.19
N SER A 57 -19.29 -42.29 -56.61
CA SER A 57 -18.67 -42.25 -57.95
C SER A 57 -19.36 -41.60 -59.16
N GLU A 58 -18.55 -40.73 -59.78
CA GLU A 58 -18.33 -40.49 -61.23
C GLU A 58 -19.17 -39.45 -62.00
N GLY A 59 -18.44 -38.54 -62.68
CA GLY A 59 -18.98 -37.73 -63.77
C GLY A 59 -18.23 -36.42 -64.05
N ASN A 60 -17.26 -36.47 -64.96
CA ASN A 60 -16.46 -35.38 -65.57
C ASN A 60 -17.19 -34.07 -65.89
N ALA A 61 -16.47 -32.94 -65.86
CA ALA A 61 -16.18 -32.12 -67.05
C ALA A 61 -15.31 -30.89 -66.75
N GLU A 62 -14.56 -30.51 -67.77
CA GLU A 62 -13.48 -29.52 -67.83
C GLU A 62 -13.91 -28.09 -67.55
N GLY A 63 -12.96 -27.29 -67.03
CA GLY A 63 -13.18 -25.87 -66.77
C GLY A 63 -11.92 -25.18 -66.26
N SER A 64 -10.89 -25.14 -67.10
CA SER A 64 -9.72 -24.27 -66.94
C SER A 64 -10.16 -22.82 -66.73
N SER A 65 -10.04 -22.33 -65.50
CA SER A 65 -9.89 -20.90 -65.22
C SER A 65 -8.78 -20.73 -64.21
N THR A 66 -7.64 -20.22 -64.67
CA THR A 66 -6.55 -19.70 -63.85
C THR A 66 -7.05 -18.46 -63.14
N SER A 67 -7.72 -18.64 -62.00
CA SER A 67 -7.79 -17.61 -60.98
C SER A 67 -6.50 -17.70 -60.18
N SER A 68 -5.71 -16.64 -60.22
CA SER A 68 -4.69 -16.37 -59.20
C SER A 68 -5.43 -16.16 -57.88
N GLY A 69 -5.79 -17.26 -57.22
CA GLY A 69 -6.33 -17.26 -55.88
C GLY A 69 -5.23 -16.75 -54.97
N THR A 70 -5.26 -15.47 -54.63
CA THR A 70 -4.69 -14.99 -53.38
C THR A 70 -5.31 -15.87 -52.31
N MET A 71 -4.49 -16.79 -51.75
CA MET A 71 -4.87 -17.56 -50.57
C MET A 71 -5.47 -16.58 -49.57
N PRO A 72 -6.66 -16.84 -48.98
CA PRO A 72 -7.10 -16.04 -47.85
C PRO A 72 -5.97 -16.07 -46.81
N PRO A 73 -5.64 -14.94 -46.16
CA PRO A 73 -4.54 -14.92 -45.19
C PRO A 73 -4.73 -16.09 -44.24
N SER A 74 -3.68 -16.89 -44.08
CA SER A 74 -3.70 -18.07 -43.22
C SER A 74 -4.27 -17.66 -41.87
N ALA A 75 -5.33 -18.34 -41.44
CA ALA A 75 -5.93 -18.08 -40.13
C ALA A 75 -4.81 -18.13 -39.09
N TRP A 76 -4.66 -17.04 -38.32
CA TRP A 76 -3.61 -16.94 -37.31
C TRP A 76 -3.68 -18.16 -36.39
N THR A 77 -2.52 -18.76 -36.17
CA THR A 77 -2.37 -19.84 -35.21
C THR A 77 -2.67 -19.30 -33.81
N ARG A 78 -3.01 -20.21 -32.89
CA ARG A 78 -3.26 -19.86 -31.49
C ARG A 78 -2.04 -19.18 -30.86
N GLU A 79 -0.84 -19.64 -31.20
CA GLU A 79 0.43 -19.12 -30.72
C GLU A 79 0.71 -17.69 -31.25
N GLU A 80 0.40 -17.43 -32.53
CA GLU A 80 0.49 -16.09 -33.11
C GLU A 80 -0.51 -15.12 -32.46
N LEU A 81 -1.76 -15.57 -32.21
CA LEU A 81 -2.77 -14.80 -31.50
C LEU A 81 -2.36 -14.50 -30.05
N GLU A 82 -1.78 -15.47 -29.35
CA GLU A 82 -1.29 -15.30 -27.97
C GLU A 82 -0.11 -14.31 -27.93
N SER A 83 0.85 -14.43 -28.86
CA SER A 83 1.98 -13.48 -28.97
C SER A 83 1.54 -12.07 -29.30
N LEU A 84 0.60 -11.89 -30.24
CA LEU A 84 0.13 -10.57 -30.64
C LEU A 84 -0.66 -9.89 -29.51
N ASN A 85 -1.42 -10.69 -28.75
CA ASN A 85 -2.13 -10.21 -27.57
C ASN A 85 -1.16 -9.87 -26.41
N GLU A 86 -0.04 -10.58 -26.26
CA GLU A 86 1.03 -10.19 -25.33
C GLU A 86 1.70 -8.88 -25.74
N GLU A 87 1.98 -8.69 -27.03
CA GLU A 87 2.59 -7.46 -27.56
C GLU A 87 1.69 -6.23 -27.36
N VAL A 88 0.40 -6.35 -27.68
CA VAL A 88 -0.59 -5.27 -27.46
C VAL A 88 -0.63 -4.83 -25.99
N GLU A 89 -0.45 -5.77 -25.07
CA GLU A 89 -0.51 -5.50 -23.63
C GLU A 89 0.79 -4.94 -23.09
N GLN A 90 1.93 -5.38 -23.61
CA GLN A 90 3.20 -4.72 -23.33
C GLN A 90 3.17 -3.27 -23.81
N ASN A 91 2.61 -3.02 -24.99
CA ASN A 91 2.45 -1.65 -25.51
C ASN A 91 1.50 -0.82 -24.65
N ARG A 92 0.36 -1.38 -24.23
CA ARG A 92 -0.57 -0.68 -23.34
C ARG A 92 0.01 -0.43 -21.94
N ASP A 93 0.70 -1.41 -21.35
CA ASP A 93 1.39 -1.29 -20.07
C ASP A 93 2.53 -0.25 -20.15
N ALA A 94 3.17 -0.12 -21.31
CA ALA A 94 4.20 0.89 -21.58
C ALA A 94 3.58 2.29 -21.71
N GLU A 95 2.53 2.47 -22.51
CA GLU A 95 1.82 3.76 -22.66
C GLU A 95 1.23 4.26 -21.35
N LEU A 96 0.53 3.39 -20.60
CA LEU A 96 0.02 3.72 -19.28
C LEU A 96 1.15 4.01 -18.29
N GLY A 97 2.23 3.24 -18.38
CA GLY A 97 3.42 3.44 -17.56
C GLY A 97 4.07 4.81 -17.76
N GLU A 98 4.21 5.24 -19.01
CA GLU A 98 4.72 6.57 -19.35
C GLU A 98 3.79 7.68 -18.83
N LEU A 99 2.47 7.51 -19.00
CA LEU A 99 1.48 8.45 -18.46
C LEU A 99 1.54 8.55 -16.93
N TRP A 100 1.73 7.43 -16.22
CA TRP A 100 1.85 7.47 -14.76
C TRP A 100 3.16 8.07 -14.29
N ARG A 101 4.22 7.94 -15.08
CA ARG A 101 5.54 8.51 -14.80
C ARG A 101 5.63 9.99 -15.12
N SER A 102 4.81 10.52 -16.04
CA SER A 102 4.89 11.93 -16.43
C SER A 102 4.75 12.90 -15.26
N ASP A 103 4.12 12.47 -14.16
CA ASP A 103 3.92 13.27 -12.95
C ASP A 103 5.21 13.50 -12.15
N PHE A 104 6.26 12.72 -12.37
CA PHE A 104 7.52 12.84 -11.62
C PHE A 104 8.79 12.63 -12.45
N ALA A 105 8.69 12.13 -13.68
CA ALA A 105 9.86 11.81 -14.51
C ALA A 105 10.75 13.03 -14.81
N GLN A 106 10.16 14.23 -14.83
CA GLN A 106 10.92 15.48 -15.03
C GLN A 106 11.52 16.05 -13.74
N ASP A 107 11.09 15.57 -12.57
CA ASP A 107 11.52 16.04 -11.25
C ASP A 107 11.70 14.86 -10.28
N LEU A 108 12.75 14.07 -10.52
CA LEU A 108 13.11 12.97 -9.62
C LEU A 108 13.58 13.48 -8.25
N ASP A 109 14.11 14.69 -8.16
CA ASP A 109 14.48 15.30 -6.89
C ASP A 109 13.24 15.55 -6.03
N GLY A 110 12.13 15.99 -6.64
CA GLY A 110 10.83 16.16 -5.98
C GLY A 110 10.29 14.89 -5.31
N LEU A 111 10.66 13.69 -5.78
CA LEU A 111 10.28 12.44 -5.10
C LEU A 111 10.93 12.28 -3.71
N TYR A 112 12.10 12.91 -3.50
CA TYR A 112 12.79 12.93 -2.21
C TYR A 112 12.55 14.25 -1.44
N ASP A 113 12.66 15.38 -2.14
CA ASP A 113 12.66 16.73 -1.55
C ASP A 113 11.28 17.34 -1.38
N TYR A 114 10.19 16.59 -1.62
CA TYR A 114 8.81 17.06 -1.42
C TYR A 114 8.57 17.70 -0.05
N VAL A 115 9.20 17.20 1.01
CA VAL A 115 9.07 17.82 2.35
C VAL A 115 9.94 19.07 2.49
N GLY A 116 11.12 19.11 1.86
CA GLY A 116 11.95 20.31 1.84
C GLY A 116 11.26 21.46 1.08
N ALA A 117 10.65 21.15 -0.07
CA ALA A 117 9.82 22.06 -0.84
C ALA A 117 8.63 22.60 -0.02
N ALA A 118 7.89 21.71 0.65
CA ALA A 118 6.81 22.11 1.55
C ALA A 118 7.33 22.98 2.72
N THR A 119 8.45 22.62 3.33
CA THR A 119 9.04 23.39 4.43
C THR A 119 9.47 24.79 4.00
N ALA A 120 9.98 24.94 2.78
CA ALA A 120 10.35 26.24 2.22
C ALA A 120 9.12 27.15 2.01
N GLU A 121 8.00 26.59 1.55
CA GLU A 121 6.73 27.32 1.43
C GLU A 121 6.20 27.80 2.80
N TRP A 122 6.38 26.98 3.84
CA TRP A 122 5.90 27.25 5.19
C TRP A 122 6.97 27.85 6.13
N GLN A 123 8.12 28.28 5.58
CA GLN A 123 9.33 28.58 6.35
C GLN A 123 9.11 29.58 7.47
N GLN A 124 8.32 30.64 7.24
CA GLN A 124 8.07 31.66 8.24
C GLN A 124 7.29 31.10 9.45
N VAL A 125 6.25 30.31 9.17
CA VAL A 125 5.44 29.67 10.22
C VAL A 125 6.30 28.68 11.01
N VAL A 126 7.06 27.84 10.32
CA VAL A 126 7.97 26.85 10.93
C VAL A 126 9.04 27.50 11.80
N HIS A 127 9.65 28.58 11.30
CA HIS A 127 10.67 29.32 12.03
C HIS A 127 10.11 29.94 13.32
N ASP A 128 8.88 30.48 13.28
CA ASP A 128 8.23 31.04 14.45
C ASP A 128 7.86 29.94 15.48
N LEU A 129 7.56 28.72 15.01
CA LEU A 129 7.34 27.55 15.87
C LEU A 129 8.59 27.06 16.59
N TYR A 130 9.73 26.96 15.90
CA TYR A 130 10.98 26.50 16.50
C TYR A 130 11.56 27.48 17.55
N ARG A 131 11.05 28.71 17.61
CA ARG A 131 11.37 29.66 18.70
C ARG A 131 10.64 29.35 20.00
N LEU A 132 9.59 28.55 19.96
CA LEU A 132 8.83 28.13 21.14
C LEU A 132 9.40 26.81 21.69
N PRO A 133 9.67 26.73 23.00
CA PRO A 133 9.93 25.47 23.69
C PRO A 133 8.85 24.43 23.38
N GLN A 134 9.22 23.16 23.15
CA GLN A 134 8.29 22.11 22.69
C GLN A 134 7.12 21.88 23.68
N ASN A 135 7.34 22.10 24.97
CA ASN A 135 6.32 22.06 26.02
C ASN A 135 5.30 23.22 25.93
N GLU A 136 5.60 24.28 25.18
CA GLU A 136 4.70 25.42 24.95
C GLU A 136 3.89 25.29 23.65
N TRP A 137 4.16 24.27 22.83
CA TRP A 137 3.44 24.03 21.56
C TRP A 137 1.95 23.76 21.77
N GLN A 138 1.58 23.12 22.89
CA GLN A 138 0.18 22.88 23.26
C GLN A 138 -0.57 24.18 23.58
N ASN A 139 0.09 25.14 24.24
CA ASN A 139 -0.53 26.39 24.68
C ASN A 139 -0.55 27.48 23.60
N SER A 140 0.24 27.31 22.55
CA SER A 140 0.39 28.28 21.45
C SER A 140 -0.54 28.01 20.26
N GLY A 141 -1.44 27.02 20.35
CA GLY A 141 -2.36 26.67 19.26
C GLY A 141 -1.68 25.98 18.08
N VAL A 142 -0.43 25.55 18.24
CA VAL A 142 0.39 24.97 17.16
C VAL A 142 -0.10 23.59 16.74
N LEU A 143 -0.49 22.77 17.71
CA LEU A 143 -1.16 21.50 17.44
C LEU A 143 -2.52 21.71 16.78
N GLU A 144 -3.22 22.80 17.12
CA GLU A 144 -4.44 23.19 16.43
C GLU A 144 -4.16 23.69 15.02
N ALA A 145 -3.01 24.32 14.73
CA ALA A 145 -2.62 24.70 13.37
C ALA A 145 -1.97 23.55 12.58
N ALA A 146 -1.60 22.44 13.22
CA ALA A 146 -0.86 21.36 12.58
C ALA A 146 -1.61 20.68 11.43
N HIS A 147 -2.95 20.72 11.45
CA HIS A 147 -3.78 20.25 10.33
C HIS A 147 -3.62 21.10 9.06
N LYS A 148 -3.07 22.32 9.17
CA LYS A 148 -2.82 23.21 8.04
C LYS A 148 -1.50 22.89 7.33
N PHE A 149 -0.57 22.22 8.00
CA PHE A 149 0.66 21.79 7.35
C PHE A 149 0.40 20.60 6.42
N PRO A 150 1.13 20.50 5.29
CA PRO A 150 1.16 19.28 4.50
C PRO A 150 1.46 18.06 5.39
N PRO A 151 0.71 16.95 5.29
CA PRO A 151 0.82 15.84 6.23
C PRO A 151 2.23 15.27 6.39
N ALA A 152 3.01 15.21 5.31
CA ALA A 152 4.39 14.73 5.39
C ALA A 152 5.33 15.71 6.12
N MET A 153 5.10 17.01 5.98
CA MET A 153 5.81 18.05 6.73
C MET A 153 5.43 18.02 8.21
N ALA A 154 4.13 17.90 8.52
CA ALA A 154 3.67 17.70 9.89
C ALA A 154 4.31 16.46 10.51
N ASN A 155 4.39 15.36 9.76
CA ASN A 155 5.04 14.14 10.22
C ASN A 155 6.55 14.35 10.41
N GLU A 156 7.20 15.16 9.56
CA GLU A 156 8.60 15.54 9.75
C GLU A 156 8.86 16.30 11.04
N MET A 157 8.02 17.28 11.35
CA MET A 157 8.11 18.02 12.61
C MET A 157 7.90 17.11 13.84
N LEU A 158 7.05 16.10 13.71
CA LEU A 158 6.76 15.14 14.78
C LEU A 158 7.79 13.99 14.86
N GLY A 159 8.57 13.77 13.81
CA GLY A 159 9.50 12.63 13.66
C GLY A 159 8.76 11.30 13.65
N MET A 160 9.18 10.35 14.50
CA MET A 160 8.42 9.14 14.78
C MET A 160 7.18 9.40 15.67
N GLY A 161 6.54 10.57 15.62
CA GLY A 161 5.28 10.89 16.32
C GLY A 161 5.08 10.23 17.69
N THR A 162 4.12 9.31 17.76
CA THR A 162 3.73 8.54 18.96
C THR A 162 4.42 7.17 19.09
N TRP A 163 5.51 6.92 18.35
CA TRP A 163 6.26 5.68 18.49
C TRP A 163 6.92 5.68 19.87
N ARG A 164 6.84 4.53 20.55
CA ARG A 164 7.44 4.35 21.88
C ARG A 164 8.96 4.26 21.79
N LEU A 165 9.50 3.64 20.74
CA LEU A 165 10.95 3.51 20.51
C LEU A 165 11.62 4.78 19.94
N LYS A 166 10.89 5.90 19.85
CA LYS A 166 11.44 7.19 19.42
C LYS A 166 12.54 7.64 20.38
N GLY A 167 13.69 8.03 19.82
CA GLY A 167 14.88 8.45 20.56
C GLY A 167 15.83 7.32 20.96
N ASP A 168 15.37 6.06 20.92
CA ASP A 168 16.17 4.89 21.30
C ASP A 168 16.78 4.16 20.09
N VAL A 169 16.37 4.52 18.87
CA VAL A 169 16.84 3.90 17.62
C VAL A 169 17.72 4.84 16.80
N ASN A 170 18.42 4.27 15.84
CA ASN A 170 19.36 5.01 14.99
C ASN A 170 18.61 6.10 14.21
N PRO A 171 19.17 7.31 14.08
CA PRO A 171 18.52 8.41 13.36
C PRO A 171 18.11 8.07 11.92
N CYS A 172 18.79 7.14 11.25
CA CYS A 172 18.42 6.70 9.91
C CYS A 172 17.11 5.88 9.90
N ILE A 173 16.87 5.09 10.95
CA ILE A 173 15.60 4.37 11.13
C ILE A 173 14.49 5.39 11.38
N GLU A 174 14.70 6.35 12.28
CA GLU A 174 13.70 7.39 12.57
C GLU A 174 13.33 8.18 11.32
N PHE A 175 14.34 8.61 10.57
CA PHE A 175 14.19 9.32 9.31
C PHE A 175 13.34 8.55 8.29
N LEU A 176 13.64 7.26 8.08
CA LEU A 176 12.86 6.45 7.14
C LEU A 176 11.43 6.24 7.63
N VAL A 177 11.21 5.89 8.89
CA VAL A 177 9.85 5.72 9.45
C VAL A 177 9.01 6.97 9.24
N GLN A 178 9.59 8.14 9.53
CA GLN A 178 8.97 9.43 9.35
C GLN A 178 8.60 9.69 7.87
N ARG A 179 9.49 9.40 6.93
CA ARG A 179 9.25 9.62 5.49
C ARG A 179 8.21 8.64 4.93
N LEU A 180 8.25 7.37 5.38
CA LEU A 180 7.29 6.34 4.97
C LEU A 180 5.87 6.69 5.45
N GLU A 181 5.67 6.90 6.75
CA GLU A 181 4.34 7.25 7.29
C GLU A 181 3.85 8.61 6.80
N GLY A 182 4.74 9.59 6.66
CA GLY A 182 4.40 10.91 6.14
C GLY A 182 3.84 10.83 4.73
N THR A 183 4.50 10.08 3.85
CA THR A 183 4.03 9.83 2.49
C THR A 183 2.66 9.14 2.46
N TRP A 184 2.42 8.16 3.33
CA TRP A 184 1.13 7.48 3.38
C TRP A 184 -0.01 8.41 3.79
N ARG A 185 0.22 9.26 4.80
CA ARG A 185 -0.79 10.23 5.27
C ARG A 185 -1.08 11.30 4.22
N GLU A 186 -0.05 11.71 3.48
CA GLU A 186 -0.17 12.71 2.42
C GLU A 186 -0.89 12.15 1.19
N MET A 187 -0.53 10.95 0.75
CA MET A 187 -1.03 10.38 -0.51
C MET A 187 -2.31 9.54 -0.36
N CYS A 188 -2.66 9.15 0.86
CA CYS A 188 -3.87 8.37 1.16
C CYS A 188 -4.73 9.05 2.25
N PRO A 189 -5.11 10.34 2.11
CA PRO A 189 -5.77 11.10 3.18
C PRO A 189 -7.10 10.48 3.62
N ASP A 190 -7.90 9.97 2.67
CA ASP A 190 -9.20 9.32 2.92
C ASP A 190 -9.15 7.79 2.74
N ASP A 191 -7.97 7.24 2.41
CA ASP A 191 -7.78 5.84 2.04
C ASP A 191 -6.96 5.04 3.08
N LEU A 192 -6.20 5.72 3.94
CA LEU A 192 -5.32 5.08 4.92
C LEU A 192 -6.09 4.64 6.17
N ASN A 193 -6.30 3.33 6.31
CA ASN A 193 -6.99 2.72 7.43
C ASN A 193 -6.05 1.94 8.33
N ILE A 194 -6.39 1.79 9.62
CA ILE A 194 -5.65 0.88 10.51
C ILE A 194 -5.96 -0.57 10.10
N TYR A 195 -4.92 -1.38 9.91
CA TYR A 195 -5.08 -2.82 9.62
C TYR A 195 -5.91 -3.50 10.72
N PRO A 196 -6.80 -4.48 10.41
CA PRO A 196 -7.77 -5.01 11.35
C PRO A 196 -7.20 -5.28 12.74
N ARG A 197 -7.63 -4.47 13.73
CA ARG A 197 -7.00 -4.42 15.06
C ARG A 197 -6.91 -5.80 15.71
N LYS A 198 -7.94 -6.65 15.56
CA LYS A 198 -7.98 -8.01 16.11
C LYS A 198 -6.83 -8.92 15.65
N LYS A 199 -6.22 -8.64 14.49
CA LYS A 199 -5.11 -9.43 13.96
C LYS A 199 -3.77 -9.12 14.63
N TRP A 200 -3.59 -7.94 15.23
CA TRP A 200 -2.27 -7.49 15.69
C TRP A 200 -2.26 -6.52 16.88
N LYS A 201 -3.21 -5.58 16.95
CA LYS A 201 -3.22 -4.52 17.95
C LYS A 201 -3.58 -5.08 19.32
N GLY A 202 -2.77 -4.79 20.33
CA GLY A 202 -2.93 -5.35 21.69
C GLY A 202 -2.17 -6.66 21.91
N LYS A 203 -1.64 -7.29 20.86
CA LYS A 203 -0.75 -8.46 20.99
C LYS A 203 0.65 -8.18 20.46
N TYR A 204 0.74 -7.55 19.30
CA TYR A 204 1.99 -7.39 18.55
C TYR A 204 2.32 -5.93 18.23
N ASP A 205 1.55 -4.95 18.72
CA ASP A 205 1.86 -3.54 18.47
C ASP A 205 3.08 -3.04 19.23
N ILE A 206 3.33 -3.61 20.41
CA ILE A 206 4.60 -3.53 21.13
C ILE A 206 4.90 -4.94 21.66
N CYS A 207 6.11 -5.42 21.42
CA CYS A 207 6.58 -6.71 21.91
C CYS A 207 7.85 -6.45 22.72
N ASP A 208 7.86 -6.92 23.96
CA ASP A 208 9.03 -6.85 24.83
C ASP A 208 9.42 -8.26 25.24
N SER A 209 10.65 -8.67 24.95
CA SER A 209 11.10 -10.02 25.29
C SER A 209 11.17 -10.28 26.80
N MET A 210 11.20 -9.22 27.63
CA MET A 210 11.09 -9.33 29.08
C MET A 210 9.64 -9.46 29.57
N ASP A 211 8.67 -9.14 28.73
CA ASP A 211 7.24 -9.24 29.02
C ASP A 211 6.45 -9.75 27.79
N PRO A 212 6.72 -10.99 27.34
CA PRO A 212 6.12 -11.53 26.12
C PRO A 212 4.60 -11.71 26.22
N ASN A 213 4.07 -11.82 27.45
CA ASN A 213 2.65 -12.00 27.74
C ASN A 213 1.93 -10.67 28.05
N ARG A 214 2.65 -9.54 28.07
CA ARG A 214 2.12 -8.21 28.42
C ARG A 214 1.49 -8.16 29.80
N GLU A 215 2.10 -8.81 30.77
CA GLU A 215 1.67 -8.79 32.17
C GLU A 215 1.91 -7.41 32.82
N LEU A 216 2.77 -6.58 32.22
CA LEU A 216 3.11 -5.22 32.66
C LEU A 216 2.43 -4.14 31.81
N ASP A 217 1.34 -4.47 31.10
CA ASP A 217 0.64 -3.52 30.23
C ASP A 217 0.21 -2.26 31.03
N GLY A 218 0.66 -1.09 30.56
CA GLY A 218 0.47 0.20 31.24
C GLY A 218 1.72 0.77 31.93
N MET A 219 2.79 -0.02 32.11
CA MET A 219 4.11 0.51 32.48
C MET A 219 4.92 0.87 31.23
N SER A 220 5.82 1.86 31.33
CA SER A 220 6.78 2.10 30.25
C SER A 220 7.81 0.98 30.24
N TYR A 221 8.26 0.54 29.06
CA TYR A 221 9.38 -0.41 28.97
C TYR A 221 10.65 0.15 29.64
N ALA A 222 10.75 1.49 29.73
CA ALA A 222 11.82 2.21 30.42
C ALA A 222 11.78 2.04 31.95
N ASP A 223 10.61 1.72 32.52
CA ASP A 223 10.45 1.47 33.95
C ASP A 223 10.90 0.05 34.33
N VAL A 224 11.02 -0.85 33.34
CA VAL A 224 11.49 -2.21 33.52
C VAL A 224 13.00 -2.25 33.28
N PRO A 225 13.83 -2.52 34.29
CA PRO A 225 15.28 -2.57 34.12
C PRO A 225 15.68 -3.68 33.15
N SER A 226 16.54 -3.34 32.18
CA SER A 226 17.06 -4.33 31.24
C SER A 226 18.01 -5.32 31.94
N PRO A 227 17.97 -6.62 31.58
CA PRO A 227 18.81 -7.64 32.20
C PRO A 227 20.29 -7.41 31.91
N LYS A 228 21.18 -7.77 32.83
CA LYS A 228 22.63 -7.68 32.57
C LYS A 228 23.08 -8.81 31.66
N LYS A 229 24.23 -8.63 31.00
CA LYS A 229 24.84 -9.67 30.19
C LYS A 229 25.09 -10.94 31.02
N GLY A 230 24.46 -12.05 30.61
CA GLY A 230 24.53 -13.34 31.30
C GLY A 230 23.35 -13.65 32.22
N GLU A 231 22.47 -12.68 32.45
CA GLU A 231 21.19 -12.91 33.12
C GLU A 231 20.14 -13.43 32.12
N GLU A 232 19.10 -14.09 32.64
CA GLU A 232 17.96 -14.53 31.84
C GLU A 232 17.27 -13.34 31.15
N GLY A 233 16.85 -13.53 29.89
CA GLY A 233 16.27 -12.47 29.07
C GLY A 233 17.29 -11.56 28.37
N TYR A 234 18.60 -11.70 28.64
CA TYR A 234 19.62 -10.98 27.86
C TYR A 234 19.93 -11.70 26.53
N PRO A 235 20.01 -10.98 25.40
CA PRO A 235 19.73 -9.55 25.24
C PRO A 235 18.24 -9.28 25.08
N ARG A 236 17.72 -8.27 25.78
CA ARG A 236 16.31 -7.83 25.64
C ARG A 236 16.05 -7.30 24.22
N LEU A 237 14.93 -7.68 23.63
CA LEU A 237 14.46 -7.21 22.32
C LEU A 237 13.11 -6.52 22.48
N LEU A 238 13.06 -5.27 22.02
CA LEU A 238 11.83 -4.51 21.85
C LEU A 238 11.48 -4.47 20.37
N LEU A 239 10.22 -4.73 20.03
CA LEU A 239 9.68 -4.55 18.68
C LEU A 239 8.45 -3.65 18.78
N GLU A 240 8.35 -2.67 17.90
CA GLU A 240 7.15 -1.86 17.76
C GLU A 240 6.64 -1.96 16.33
N ASN A 241 5.34 -2.20 16.18
CA ASN A 241 4.70 -2.38 14.88
C ASN A 241 3.67 -1.29 14.62
N ARG A 242 3.59 -0.86 13.36
CA ARG A 242 2.47 -0.09 12.82
C ARG A 242 2.01 -0.70 11.52
N ILE A 243 0.72 -1.02 11.44
CA ILE A 243 0.14 -1.71 10.31
C ILE A 243 -1.12 -1.00 9.85
N TYR A 244 -1.13 -0.65 8.56
CA TYR A 244 -2.22 0.03 7.87
C TYR A 244 -2.74 -0.83 6.70
N CYS A 245 -3.85 -0.43 6.12
CA CYS A 245 -4.36 -0.92 4.85
C CYS A 245 -4.97 0.25 4.05
N SER A 246 -5.16 0.04 2.75
CA SER A 246 -5.78 1.00 1.85
C SER A 246 -6.57 0.29 0.74
N ARG A 247 -7.09 1.06 -0.23
CA ARG A 247 -7.76 0.55 -1.42
C ARG A 247 -6.85 -0.36 -2.24
N VAL A 248 -5.58 0.00 -2.38
CA VAL A 248 -4.60 -0.72 -3.19
C VAL A 248 -3.79 -1.70 -2.35
N PHE A 249 -3.51 -1.37 -1.10
CA PHE A 249 -2.66 -2.18 -0.24
C PHE A 249 -3.49 -2.95 0.79
N ARG A 250 -3.38 -4.28 0.79
CA ARG A 250 -3.97 -5.11 1.85
C ARG A 250 -3.26 -4.86 3.18
N LYS A 251 -1.97 -4.51 3.14
CA LYS A 251 -1.15 -4.27 4.33
C LYS A 251 0.02 -3.33 4.03
N LEU A 252 0.17 -2.27 4.81
CA LEU A 252 1.39 -1.46 4.87
C LEU A 252 1.95 -1.64 6.26
N HIS A 253 3.06 -2.37 6.39
CA HIS A 253 3.65 -2.75 7.67
C HIS A 253 4.98 -2.05 7.84
N VAL A 254 5.15 -1.33 8.95
CA VAL A 254 6.44 -0.86 9.46
C VAL A 254 6.68 -1.49 10.82
N GLU A 255 7.85 -2.08 11.00
CA GLU A 255 8.34 -2.64 12.26
C GLU A 255 9.69 -2.00 12.58
N VAL A 256 9.85 -1.56 13.81
CA VAL A 256 11.12 -1.10 14.36
C VAL A 256 11.51 -2.01 15.51
N GLY A 257 12.74 -2.51 15.47
CA GLY A 257 13.29 -3.35 16.52
C GLY A 257 14.51 -2.72 17.17
N HIS A 258 14.57 -2.80 18.50
CA HIS A 258 15.70 -2.35 19.31
C HIS A 258 16.13 -3.47 20.26
N ARG A 259 17.35 -3.98 20.08
CA ARG A 259 17.93 -5.00 20.94
C ARG A 259 19.04 -4.41 21.79
N GLN A 260 19.05 -4.80 23.06
CA GLN A 260 19.92 -4.26 24.10
C GLN A 260 21.43 -4.36 23.79
N ASP A 261 21.85 -5.29 22.92
CA ASP A 261 23.25 -5.47 22.51
C ASP A 261 23.67 -4.61 21.31
N GLY A 262 22.85 -3.64 20.91
CA GLY A 262 23.14 -2.68 19.85
C GLY A 262 22.67 -3.09 18.46
N LEU A 263 21.94 -4.20 18.31
CA LEU A 263 21.23 -4.52 17.07
C LEU A 263 19.93 -3.71 17.00
N GLN A 264 19.73 -3.00 15.90
CA GLN A 264 18.47 -2.31 15.61
C GLN A 264 18.05 -2.62 14.18
N VAL A 265 16.74 -2.71 13.95
CA VAL A 265 16.18 -3.07 12.65
C VAL A 265 15.02 -2.16 12.28
N LEU A 266 14.92 -1.84 11.00
CA LEU A 266 13.70 -1.36 10.36
C LEU A 266 13.29 -2.44 9.35
N HIS A 267 12.03 -2.84 9.40
CA HIS A 267 11.41 -3.69 8.41
C HIS A 267 10.17 -2.97 7.90
N ALA A 268 10.05 -2.81 6.58
CA ALA A 268 8.88 -2.22 5.96
C ALA A 268 8.48 -2.98 4.70
N VAL A 269 7.22 -3.40 4.64
CA VAL A 269 6.67 -4.10 3.47
C VAL A 269 5.29 -3.55 3.12
N LEU A 270 5.12 -3.19 1.85
CA LEU A 270 3.86 -2.76 1.28
C LEU A 270 3.33 -3.88 0.40
N TYR A 271 2.27 -4.48 0.90
CA TYR A 271 1.62 -5.64 0.37
C TYR A 271 0.38 -5.18 -0.41
N PRO A 272 0.40 -5.23 -1.76
CA PRO A 272 -0.78 -4.88 -2.54
C PRO A 272 -1.90 -5.89 -2.29
N ARG A 273 -3.12 -5.52 -2.60
CA ARG A 273 -4.23 -6.47 -2.63
C ARG A 273 -4.01 -7.48 -3.74
N TYR A 274 -4.46 -8.71 -3.55
CA TYR A 274 -4.15 -9.82 -4.48
C TYR A 274 -4.69 -9.62 -5.90
N ALA A 275 -5.64 -8.69 -6.08
CA ALA A 275 -6.21 -8.36 -7.38
C ALA A 275 -5.44 -7.26 -8.14
N TYR A 276 -4.46 -6.60 -7.53
CA TYR A 276 -3.72 -5.51 -8.16
C TYR A 276 -2.39 -6.03 -8.72
N ASP A 277 -2.15 -5.78 -10.01
CA ASP A 277 -0.92 -6.19 -10.70
C ASP A 277 0.19 -5.16 -10.45
N VAL A 278 0.64 -5.11 -9.20
CA VAL A 278 1.72 -4.22 -8.75
C VAL A 278 2.72 -5.00 -7.90
N PRO A 279 4.01 -4.62 -7.89
CA PRO A 279 5.01 -5.31 -7.09
C PRO A 279 4.81 -5.14 -5.59
N ILE A 280 5.42 -6.04 -4.80
CA ILE A 280 5.52 -5.88 -3.33
C ILE A 280 6.75 -5.00 -3.06
N LEU A 281 6.58 -3.81 -2.49
CA LEU A 281 7.74 -3.03 -2.04
C LEU A 281 8.23 -3.59 -0.70
N ALA A 282 9.49 -3.98 -0.61
CA ALA A 282 10.10 -4.51 0.60
C ALA A 282 11.39 -3.76 0.93
N MET A 283 11.58 -3.41 2.20
CA MET A 283 12.72 -2.67 2.71
C MET A 283 13.17 -3.26 4.06
N ASP A 284 14.47 -3.49 4.22
CA ASP A 284 15.07 -3.78 5.53
C ASP A 284 16.33 -2.92 5.76
N LEU A 285 16.47 -2.38 6.96
CA LEU A 285 17.68 -1.72 7.43
C LEU A 285 18.15 -2.42 8.71
N VAL A 286 19.41 -2.85 8.77
CA VAL A 286 19.99 -3.47 9.97
C VAL A 286 21.17 -2.64 10.44
N VAL A 287 21.03 -2.07 11.63
CA VAL A 287 22.07 -1.31 12.32
C VAL A 287 22.68 -2.17 13.42
N ILE A 288 24.00 -2.19 13.50
CA ILE A 288 24.74 -2.86 14.58
C ILE A 288 25.74 -1.85 15.14
N ASN A 289 25.64 -1.56 16.43
CA ASN A 289 26.53 -0.61 17.12
C ASN A 289 26.63 0.74 16.39
N GLY A 290 25.47 1.28 15.97
CA GLY A 290 25.37 2.56 15.26
C GLY A 290 25.72 2.53 13.77
N ASN A 291 26.25 1.43 13.23
CA ASN A 291 26.62 1.32 11.82
C ASN A 291 25.56 0.53 11.03
N VAL A 292 25.17 1.04 9.86
CA VAL A 292 24.29 0.30 8.93
C VAL A 292 25.08 -0.86 8.30
N THR A 293 24.71 -2.09 8.66
CA THR A 293 25.38 -3.33 8.20
C THR A 293 24.65 -4.03 7.07
N LEU A 294 23.37 -3.70 6.88
CA LEU A 294 22.56 -4.11 5.74
C LEU A 294 21.55 -3.00 5.46
N ALA A 295 21.43 -2.65 4.19
CA ALA A 295 20.36 -1.82 3.68
C ALA A 295 19.83 -2.49 2.41
N ILE A 296 18.56 -2.85 2.38
CA ILE A 296 17.90 -3.46 1.22
C ILE A 296 16.59 -2.75 0.93
N ILE A 297 16.33 -2.50 -0.35
CA ILE A 297 15.02 -2.07 -0.83
C ILE A 297 14.79 -2.60 -2.24
N ASP A 298 13.58 -3.08 -2.52
CA ASP A 298 13.21 -3.57 -3.83
C ASP A 298 11.70 -3.50 -4.08
N ALA A 299 11.33 -3.30 -5.35
CA ALA A 299 9.99 -3.59 -5.84
C ALA A 299 9.97 -5.05 -6.33
N CYS A 300 9.49 -5.96 -5.50
CA CYS A 300 9.55 -7.39 -5.74
C CYS A 300 8.48 -7.82 -6.75
N PRO A 301 8.84 -8.45 -7.89
CA PRO A 301 7.89 -8.85 -8.92
C PRO A 301 6.96 -9.97 -8.45
N VAL A 302 5.67 -9.81 -8.72
CA VAL A 302 4.63 -10.82 -8.44
C VAL A 302 4.25 -11.65 -9.67
N ARG A 303 4.59 -11.18 -10.89
CA ARG A 303 4.41 -11.96 -12.12
C ARG A 303 5.30 -13.21 -12.13
N LYS A 304 4.90 -14.24 -12.88
CA LYS A 304 5.59 -15.54 -12.95
C LYS A 304 6.96 -15.46 -13.63
N ASN A 305 7.10 -14.54 -14.58
CA ASN A 305 8.34 -14.31 -15.31
C ASN A 305 9.41 -13.56 -14.50
N MET A 306 9.13 -13.19 -13.24
CA MET A 306 10.04 -12.43 -12.37
C MET A 306 10.44 -11.06 -12.94
N GLN A 307 9.64 -10.50 -13.85
CA GLN A 307 9.86 -9.17 -14.41
C GLN A 307 8.93 -8.15 -13.77
N LEU A 308 9.45 -6.93 -13.66
CA LEU A 308 8.66 -5.74 -13.36
C LEU A 308 8.04 -5.17 -14.64
N PRO A 309 6.93 -4.44 -14.54
CA PRO A 309 6.50 -3.58 -15.63
C PRO A 309 7.64 -2.63 -16.07
N ALA A 310 7.75 -2.35 -17.36
CA ALA A 310 8.87 -1.58 -17.92
C ALA A 310 9.03 -0.21 -17.23
N HIS A 311 7.92 0.50 -17.00
CA HIS A 311 7.90 1.79 -16.32
C HIS A 311 8.42 1.71 -14.87
N TYR A 312 8.18 0.61 -14.17
CA TYR A 312 8.73 0.38 -12.82
C TYR A 312 10.25 0.20 -12.86
N LEU A 313 10.72 -0.67 -13.77
CA LEU A 313 12.15 -0.93 -13.91
C LEU A 313 12.91 0.34 -14.31
N GLN A 314 12.39 1.10 -15.27
CA GLN A 314 12.98 2.36 -15.69
C GLN A 314 13.01 3.38 -14.56
N THR A 315 11.92 3.52 -13.80
CA THR A 315 11.87 4.39 -12.62
C THR A 315 12.95 4.00 -11.60
N MET A 316 13.10 2.71 -11.30
CA MET A 316 14.15 2.25 -10.38
C MET A 316 15.55 2.58 -10.90
N GLN A 317 15.82 2.38 -12.19
CA GLN A 317 17.12 2.65 -12.80
C GLN A 317 17.48 4.14 -12.75
N GLU A 318 16.56 5.02 -13.15
CA GLU A 318 16.78 6.46 -13.11
C GLU A 318 17.01 6.96 -11.67
N LEU A 319 16.26 6.43 -10.69
CA LEU A 319 16.46 6.75 -9.27
C LEU A 319 17.81 6.23 -8.75
N GLN A 320 18.27 5.05 -9.20
CA GLN A 320 19.58 4.53 -8.84
C GLN A 320 20.69 5.41 -9.41
N GLU A 321 20.62 5.77 -10.70
CA GLU A 321 21.57 6.67 -11.34
C GLU A 321 21.61 8.06 -10.67
N LYS A 322 20.46 8.52 -10.19
CA LYS A 322 20.32 9.83 -9.53
C LYS A 322 20.93 9.85 -8.13
N PHE A 323 20.60 8.86 -7.29
CA PHE A 323 20.85 8.93 -5.84
C PHE A 323 21.96 8.00 -5.35
N LEU A 324 22.30 6.93 -6.09
CA LEU A 324 23.34 6.00 -5.68
C LEU A 324 24.67 6.33 -6.36
N THR A 325 25.76 6.20 -5.62
CA THR A 325 27.11 6.36 -6.16
C THR A 325 27.65 5.02 -6.69
N ASP A 326 28.48 5.04 -7.73
CA ASP A 326 29.12 3.83 -8.30
C ASP A 326 29.95 3.01 -7.30
N ALA A 327 30.42 3.63 -6.21
CA ALA A 327 31.30 3.02 -5.23
C ALA A 327 30.59 2.18 -4.14
N VAL A 328 29.26 2.04 -4.20
CA VAL A 328 28.51 1.35 -3.15
C VAL A 328 28.83 -0.14 -3.14
N LYS A 329 29.26 -0.64 -1.99
CA LYS A 329 29.54 -2.07 -1.81
C LYS A 329 28.24 -2.89 -1.85
N GLN A 330 27.96 -3.47 -3.02
CA GLN A 330 26.87 -4.44 -3.20
C GLN A 330 27.11 -5.68 -2.33
N ARG A 331 26.09 -6.05 -1.56
CA ARG A 331 26.06 -7.26 -0.77
C ARG A 331 25.43 -8.36 -1.62
N ARG A 332 26.01 -9.57 -1.56
CA ARG A 332 25.43 -10.73 -2.24
C ARG A 332 24.03 -11.03 -1.68
N ILE A 333 23.05 -11.02 -2.58
CA ILE A 333 21.69 -11.47 -2.30
C ILE A 333 21.72 -12.99 -1.98
N PRO A 334 21.09 -13.44 -0.88
CA PRO A 334 20.95 -14.86 -0.58
C PRO A 334 20.19 -15.62 -1.66
N GLU A 335 20.38 -16.93 -1.75
CA GLU A 335 19.70 -17.78 -2.75
C GLU A 335 18.16 -17.74 -2.65
N TRP A 336 17.59 -17.63 -1.46
CA TRP A 336 16.14 -17.42 -1.33
C TRP A 336 15.70 -16.07 -1.90
N GLY A 337 16.57 -15.06 -1.84
CA GLY A 337 16.33 -13.72 -2.33
C GLY A 337 16.29 -13.66 -3.86
N THR A 338 17.07 -14.49 -4.56
CA THR A 338 17.06 -14.51 -6.04
C THR A 338 15.73 -14.99 -6.63
N ASN A 339 14.87 -15.61 -5.82
CA ASN A 339 13.54 -16.07 -6.23
C ASN A 339 12.43 -15.03 -6.00
N ILE A 340 12.75 -13.88 -5.39
CA ILE A 340 11.75 -12.87 -5.03
C ILE A 340 12.17 -11.44 -5.41
N PHE A 341 13.46 -11.14 -5.39
CA PHE A 341 13.96 -9.80 -5.67
C PHE A 341 14.07 -9.57 -7.17
N SER A 342 13.79 -8.33 -7.59
CA SER A 342 13.96 -7.88 -8.96
C SER A 342 15.45 -7.79 -9.33
N PRO A 343 15.76 -7.75 -10.64
CA PRO A 343 17.12 -7.46 -11.11
C PRO A 343 17.66 -6.09 -10.65
N ALA A 344 16.77 -5.16 -10.26
CA ALA A 344 17.11 -3.82 -9.79
C ALA A 344 17.11 -3.71 -8.25
N CYS A 345 17.06 -4.84 -7.53
CA CYS A 345 17.16 -4.86 -6.08
C CYS A 345 18.45 -4.21 -5.59
N VAL A 346 18.33 -3.24 -4.68
CA VAL A 346 19.49 -2.60 -4.04
C VAL A 346 19.71 -3.29 -2.70
N CYS A 347 20.86 -3.96 -2.54
CA CYS A 347 21.23 -4.65 -1.31
C CYS A 347 22.70 -4.33 -0.99
N ILE A 348 22.93 -3.46 -0.01
CA ILE A 348 24.22 -2.81 0.19
C ILE A 348 24.66 -2.82 1.65
N GLN A 349 25.93 -2.52 1.87
CA GLN A 349 26.48 -2.15 3.16
C GLN A 349 27.21 -0.80 3.01
N PRO A 350 26.56 0.33 3.36
CA PRO A 350 27.18 1.65 3.24
C PRO A 350 28.49 1.71 4.04
N GLN A 351 29.57 2.20 3.42
CA GLN A 351 30.88 2.38 4.05
C GLN A 351 31.13 3.85 4.43
N THR A 352 30.42 4.78 3.79
CA THR A 352 30.59 6.22 3.99
C THR A 352 29.25 6.91 4.30
N PRO A 353 29.26 8.08 4.96
CA PRO A 353 28.05 8.88 5.16
C PRO A 353 27.35 9.26 3.86
N ALA A 354 28.12 9.49 2.78
CA ALA A 354 27.57 9.80 1.46
C ALA A 354 26.83 8.61 0.85
N GLU A 355 27.39 7.40 0.93
CA GLU A 355 26.71 6.17 0.48
C GLU A 355 25.42 5.91 1.27
N LEU A 356 25.44 6.17 2.58
CA LEU A 356 24.26 6.05 3.42
C LEU A 356 23.19 7.08 3.03
N ALA A 357 23.58 8.35 2.88
CA ALA A 357 22.66 9.40 2.44
C ALA A 357 22.04 9.09 1.08
N GLY A 358 22.84 8.64 0.10
CA GLY A 358 22.35 8.24 -1.21
C GLY A 358 21.35 7.08 -1.15
N PHE A 359 21.62 6.07 -0.31
CA PHE A 359 20.65 4.99 -0.08
C PHE A 359 19.35 5.49 0.54
N LEU A 360 19.42 6.38 1.54
CA LEU A 360 18.23 6.93 2.19
C LEU A 360 17.40 7.76 1.20
N GLN A 361 18.05 8.57 0.36
CA GLN A 361 17.41 9.34 -0.71
C GLN A 361 16.70 8.43 -1.70
N TYR A 362 17.42 7.43 -2.22
CA TYR A 362 16.87 6.41 -3.12
C TYR A 362 15.68 5.68 -2.49
N ALA A 363 15.79 5.27 -1.22
CA ALA A 363 14.74 4.53 -0.53
C ALA A 363 13.44 5.34 -0.38
N VAL A 364 13.56 6.62 -0.03
CA VAL A 364 12.41 7.55 0.06
C VAL A 364 11.81 7.81 -1.32
N ALA A 365 12.64 8.10 -2.33
CA ALA A 365 12.17 8.39 -3.67
C ALA A 365 11.48 7.18 -4.33
N LEU A 366 12.05 5.97 -4.19
CA LEU A 366 11.46 4.74 -4.70
C LEU A 366 10.15 4.41 -3.98
N HIS A 367 10.08 4.60 -2.66
CA HIS A 367 8.83 4.43 -1.91
C HIS A 367 7.73 5.36 -2.41
N ARG A 368 8.04 6.65 -2.59
CA ARG A 368 7.07 7.64 -3.05
C ARG A 368 6.64 7.39 -4.49
N ALA A 369 7.57 7.04 -5.39
CA ALA A 369 7.26 6.64 -6.75
C ALA A 369 6.38 5.38 -6.79
N HIS A 370 6.67 4.38 -5.95
CA HIS A 370 5.84 3.19 -5.82
C HIS A 370 4.42 3.52 -5.38
N MET A 371 4.24 4.43 -4.41
CA MET A 371 2.92 4.91 -4.00
C MET A 371 2.20 5.61 -5.17
N LEU A 372 2.88 6.49 -5.91
CA LEU A 372 2.30 7.22 -7.05
C LEU A 372 1.82 6.26 -8.14
N LEU A 373 2.65 5.26 -8.47
CA LEU A 373 2.32 4.26 -9.48
C LEU A 373 1.15 3.38 -9.00
N CYS A 374 1.23 2.81 -7.80
CA CYS A 374 0.22 1.91 -7.25
C CYS A 374 -1.16 2.55 -7.11
N LEU A 375 -1.26 3.80 -6.66
CA LEU A 375 -2.55 4.46 -6.47
C LEU A 375 -3.30 4.73 -7.78
N ARG A 376 -2.63 4.68 -8.93
CA ARG A 376 -3.26 4.80 -10.26
C ARG A 376 -3.73 3.47 -10.85
N VAL A 377 -3.34 2.34 -10.25
CA VAL A 377 -3.71 1.02 -10.75
C VAL A 377 -5.12 0.64 -10.32
N GLU A 378 -5.86 0.04 -11.25
CA GLU A 378 -7.16 -0.56 -11.02
C GLU A 378 -7.04 -2.08 -10.81
N PRO A 379 -7.91 -2.71 -10.00
CA PRO A 379 -7.85 -4.14 -9.77
C PRO A 379 -8.21 -4.92 -11.03
N VAL A 380 -7.50 -6.02 -11.25
CA VAL A 380 -7.77 -6.97 -12.33
C VAL A 380 -9.15 -7.62 -12.09
N GLN A 381 -10.12 -7.25 -12.92
CA GLN A 381 -11.50 -7.74 -12.81
C GLN A 381 -11.61 -9.16 -13.37
N PRO A 382 -12.17 -10.15 -12.64
CA PRO A 382 -12.22 -11.56 -13.06
C PRO A 382 -13.33 -11.83 -14.09
N THR A 383 -13.51 -10.94 -15.07
CA THR A 383 -14.59 -10.98 -16.06
C THR A 383 -14.24 -11.79 -17.30
N THR A 384 -12.94 -12.02 -17.56
CA THR A 384 -12.45 -12.79 -18.70
C THR A 384 -11.60 -13.98 -18.22
N PRO A 385 -11.52 -15.09 -18.98
CA PRO A 385 -10.63 -16.20 -18.65
C PRO A 385 -9.17 -15.77 -18.45
N ARG A 386 -8.73 -14.77 -19.21
CA ARG A 386 -7.40 -14.17 -19.11
C ARG A 386 -7.19 -13.45 -17.78
N ASN A 387 -8.13 -12.61 -17.36
CA ASN A 387 -8.02 -11.91 -16.07
C ASN A 387 -8.12 -12.87 -14.89
N ILE A 388 -8.88 -13.95 -15.02
CA ILE A 388 -8.90 -15.03 -14.02
C ILE A 388 -7.51 -15.66 -13.91
N ALA A 389 -6.88 -16.00 -15.03
CA ALA A 389 -5.52 -16.54 -15.04
C ALA A 389 -4.48 -15.54 -14.47
N ARG A 390 -4.58 -14.25 -14.80
CA ARG A 390 -3.72 -13.21 -14.25
C ARG A 390 -3.89 -13.07 -12.74
N ARG A 391 -5.11 -13.11 -12.20
CA ARG A 391 -5.30 -13.10 -10.74
C ARG A 391 -4.70 -14.31 -10.03
N THR A 392 -4.80 -15.49 -10.65
CA THR A 392 -4.13 -16.69 -10.13
C THR A 392 -2.61 -16.51 -10.10
N GLU A 393 -2.04 -15.97 -11.17
CA GLU A 393 -0.60 -15.65 -11.25
C GLU A 393 -0.18 -14.67 -10.16
N LEU A 394 -0.93 -13.58 -9.93
CA LEU A 394 -0.65 -12.61 -8.87
C LEU A 394 -0.66 -13.28 -7.50
N LEU A 395 -1.66 -14.12 -7.23
CA LEU A 395 -1.78 -14.86 -5.98
C LEU A 395 -0.57 -15.80 -5.75
N GLU A 396 -0.14 -16.52 -6.78
CA GLU A 396 1.06 -17.35 -6.76
C GLU A 396 2.33 -16.53 -6.52
N GLY A 397 2.41 -15.33 -7.08
CA GLY A 397 3.49 -14.36 -6.85
C GLY A 397 3.61 -13.94 -5.39
N HIS A 398 2.49 -13.57 -4.77
CA HIS A 398 2.45 -13.24 -3.35
C HIS A 398 2.88 -14.42 -2.48
N LYS A 399 2.36 -15.61 -2.79
CA LYS A 399 2.74 -16.84 -2.09
C LYS A 399 4.24 -17.11 -2.20
N ARG A 400 4.81 -16.97 -3.41
CA ARG A 400 6.24 -17.12 -3.66
C ARG A 400 7.06 -16.15 -2.82
N PHE A 401 6.67 -14.87 -2.76
CA PHE A 401 7.35 -13.88 -1.92
C PHE A 401 7.37 -14.30 -0.45
N ILE A 402 6.20 -14.66 0.08
CA ILE A 402 6.01 -15.02 1.49
C ILE A 402 6.75 -16.31 1.86
N ASP A 403 6.64 -17.37 1.06
CA ASP A 403 7.31 -18.65 1.32
C ASP A 403 8.84 -18.48 1.37
N ASN A 404 9.42 -17.68 0.48
CA ASN A 404 10.86 -17.43 0.45
C ASN A 404 11.31 -16.54 1.60
N GLN A 405 10.51 -15.55 2.02
CA GLN A 405 10.81 -14.76 3.21
C GLN A 405 10.74 -15.58 4.49
N LEU A 406 9.77 -16.50 4.62
CA LEU A 406 9.68 -17.44 5.74
C LEU A 406 10.86 -18.43 5.78
N ALA A 407 11.53 -18.68 4.65
CA ALA A 407 12.76 -19.46 4.61
C ALA A 407 13.99 -18.70 5.15
N ASN A 408 13.89 -17.38 5.38
CA ASN A 408 14.97 -16.57 5.93
C ASN A 408 15.19 -16.85 7.43
N LYS A 409 16.10 -17.77 7.72
CA LYS A 409 16.43 -18.18 9.09
C LYS A 409 17.08 -17.10 9.97
N LYS A 410 17.54 -15.97 9.40
CA LYS A 410 18.26 -14.95 10.21
C LYS A 410 17.30 -14.22 11.16
N THR A 411 16.19 -13.72 10.61
CA THR A 411 15.16 -13.03 11.40
C THR A 411 14.55 -13.99 12.42
N THR A 412 14.19 -15.20 11.99
CA THR A 412 13.64 -16.23 12.88
C THR A 412 14.55 -16.51 14.08
N ARG A 413 15.87 -16.67 13.88
CA ARG A 413 16.80 -16.92 14.99
C ARG A 413 16.89 -15.77 16.00
N VAL A 414 16.78 -14.52 15.53
CA VAL A 414 16.78 -13.36 16.42
C VAL A 414 15.53 -13.35 17.29
N LEU A 415 14.38 -13.66 16.69
CA LEU A 415 13.10 -13.76 17.40
C LEU A 415 13.06 -14.96 18.35
N GLU A 416 13.51 -16.14 17.91
CA GLU A 416 13.56 -17.37 18.72
C GLU A 416 14.39 -17.16 20.00
N ALA A 417 15.55 -16.49 19.86
CA ALA A 417 16.44 -16.23 20.99
C ALA A 417 15.83 -15.24 22.00
N ALA A 418 14.94 -14.35 21.57
CA ALA A 418 14.33 -13.35 22.42
C ALA A 418 12.99 -13.81 23.02
N PHE A 419 12.14 -14.46 22.23
CA PHE A 419 10.73 -14.70 22.57
C PHE A 419 10.34 -16.17 22.65
N ASN A 420 11.21 -17.13 22.32
CA ASN A 420 10.95 -18.56 22.08
C ASN A 420 10.48 -18.93 20.65
N VAL A 421 10.47 -20.24 20.36
CA VAL A 421 10.24 -20.79 19.01
C VAL A 421 8.78 -20.69 18.59
N GLU A 422 7.86 -20.96 19.51
CA GLU A 422 6.43 -20.92 19.27
C GLU A 422 5.99 -19.49 18.93
N TRP A 423 6.42 -18.52 19.74
CA TRP A 423 6.13 -17.10 19.52
C TRP A 423 6.73 -16.61 18.21
N ALA A 424 8.01 -16.93 17.94
CA ALA A 424 8.67 -16.52 16.70
C ALA A 424 7.97 -17.10 15.47
N THR A 425 7.55 -18.36 15.52
CA THR A 425 6.83 -19.02 14.42
C THR A 425 5.48 -18.37 14.17
N GLU A 426 4.71 -18.07 15.23
CA GLU A 426 3.43 -17.38 15.13
C GLU A 426 3.62 -15.97 14.55
N TYR A 427 4.57 -15.20 15.08
CA TYR A 427 4.86 -13.84 14.64
C TYR A 427 5.26 -13.77 13.16
N MET A 428 6.18 -14.64 12.73
CA MET A 428 6.62 -14.71 11.34
C MET A 428 5.47 -14.99 10.37
N ARG A 429 4.53 -15.88 10.75
CA ARG A 429 3.43 -16.33 9.87
C ARG A 429 2.19 -15.46 9.91
N SER A 430 1.91 -14.82 11.04
CA SER A 430 0.68 -14.03 11.24
C SER A 430 0.90 -12.52 11.09
N ILE A 431 2.12 -12.04 11.38
CA ILE A 431 2.44 -10.61 11.39
C ILE A 431 3.48 -10.23 10.34
N MET A 432 4.60 -10.92 10.18
CA MET A 432 5.59 -10.47 9.19
C MET A 432 5.20 -10.85 7.76
N PHE A 433 4.81 -12.10 7.55
CA PHE A 433 4.60 -12.69 6.22
C PHE A 433 3.30 -13.52 6.17
N ASP A 434 2.16 -12.84 6.31
CA ASP A 434 0.83 -13.45 6.27
C ASP A 434 0.31 -13.66 4.83
N PHE A 435 -0.27 -14.84 4.59
CA PHE A 435 -0.89 -15.22 3.32
C PHE A 435 -2.30 -15.75 3.53
N GLU A 436 -3.27 -14.85 3.60
CA GLU A 436 -4.69 -15.16 3.82
C GLU A 436 -5.54 -14.58 2.68
N PRO A 437 -5.55 -15.19 1.47
CA PRO A 437 -6.31 -14.67 0.34
C PRO A 437 -7.83 -14.67 0.55
N ASP A 438 -8.34 -15.59 1.39
CA ASP A 438 -9.76 -15.69 1.71
C ASP A 438 -10.19 -14.73 2.85
N ASP A 439 -9.23 -14.14 3.57
CA ASP A 439 -9.47 -13.20 4.68
C ASP A 439 -8.67 -11.90 4.50
N GLU A 440 -8.64 -11.41 3.26
CA GLU A 440 -8.08 -10.10 2.95
C GLU A 440 -8.86 -8.99 3.69
N PRO A 441 -8.19 -8.02 4.35
CA PRO A 441 -8.87 -6.94 5.05
C PRO A 441 -9.83 -6.20 4.13
N LYS A 442 -11.10 -6.13 4.52
CA LYS A 442 -12.07 -5.33 3.77
C LYS A 442 -11.60 -3.89 3.73
N TRP A 443 -11.51 -3.36 2.52
CA TRP A 443 -11.43 -1.93 2.34
C TRP A 443 -12.82 -1.34 2.47
N VAL A 444 -12.93 -0.25 3.24
CA VAL A 444 -14.10 0.61 3.24
C VAL A 444 -13.62 1.95 2.73
N ASP A 445 -14.26 2.43 1.68
CA ASP A 445 -14.07 3.78 1.19
C ASP A 445 -14.58 4.73 2.27
N ALA A 446 -13.65 5.32 3.03
CA ALA A 446 -13.96 6.24 4.11
C ALA A 446 -14.16 7.68 3.58
N SER A 447 -14.16 7.87 2.26
CA SER A 447 -14.61 9.15 1.70
C SER A 447 -16.06 9.38 2.13
N MET A 448 -16.37 10.61 2.51
CA MET A 448 -17.71 11.00 2.98
C MET A 448 -18.81 10.51 2.02
N GLY A 449 -18.56 10.57 0.70
CA GLY A 449 -19.46 10.10 -0.34
C GLY A 449 -19.91 8.64 -0.19
N LYS A 450 -19.03 7.72 0.22
CA LYS A 450 -19.37 6.30 0.38
C LYS A 450 -19.80 5.92 1.78
N LEU A 451 -19.44 6.71 2.78
CA LEU A 451 -20.05 6.63 4.10
C LEU A 451 -21.55 6.92 4.01
N TYR A 452 -21.97 7.90 3.20
CA TYR A 452 -23.39 8.12 2.90
C TYR A 452 -24.05 6.90 2.27
N ASP A 453 -23.48 6.36 1.19
CA ASP A 453 -24.00 5.14 0.55
C ASP A 453 -24.10 3.99 1.58
N TYR A 454 -23.07 3.80 2.39
CA TYR A 454 -23.04 2.74 3.41
C TYR A 454 -24.10 2.94 4.50
N PHE A 455 -24.30 4.15 5.00
CA PHE A 455 -25.33 4.45 6.00
C PHE A 455 -26.75 4.41 5.42
N ASP A 456 -26.91 4.70 4.12
CA ASP A 456 -28.17 4.49 3.40
C ASP A 456 -28.51 2.99 3.28
N TYR A 457 -27.49 2.13 3.13
CA TYR A 457 -27.66 0.68 3.09
C TYR A 457 -27.75 0.01 4.47
N TYR A 458 -27.20 0.62 5.53
CA TYR A 458 -27.17 0.09 6.91
C TYR A 458 -27.58 1.14 7.95
N PRO A 459 -28.85 1.61 7.92
CA PRO A 459 -29.34 2.70 8.76
C PRO A 459 -29.28 2.41 10.27
N GLU A 460 -29.24 1.14 10.67
CA GLU A 460 -29.14 0.68 12.05
C GLU A 460 -27.78 0.96 12.72
N LEU A 461 -26.71 1.16 11.93
CA LEU A 461 -25.39 1.54 12.43
C LEU A 461 -25.25 3.06 12.62
N GLY A 462 -26.18 3.84 12.07
CA GLY A 462 -26.17 5.30 12.05
C GLY A 462 -26.90 5.96 13.23
N ILE A 463 -26.59 5.62 14.48
CA ILE A 463 -27.13 6.35 15.66
C ILE A 463 -26.45 7.73 15.85
N TRP A 464 -25.86 8.30 14.79
CA TRP A 464 -25.17 9.60 14.80
C TRP A 464 -25.57 10.53 13.64
N PRO A 465 -26.79 10.52 13.06
CA PRO A 465 -27.06 11.23 11.80
C PRO A 465 -26.88 12.74 11.95
N GLN A 466 -27.19 13.28 13.12
CA GLN A 466 -27.21 14.72 13.35
C GLN A 466 -25.81 15.30 13.50
N GLN A 467 -24.92 14.65 14.25
CA GLN A 467 -23.54 15.10 14.42
C GLN A 467 -22.72 14.94 13.14
N ILE A 468 -22.96 13.88 12.38
CA ILE A 468 -22.35 13.66 11.07
C ILE A 468 -22.83 14.74 10.09
N LYS A 469 -24.13 15.01 10.05
CA LYS A 469 -24.70 16.10 9.22
C LYS A 469 -24.15 17.48 9.61
N GLU A 470 -24.02 17.77 10.91
CA GLU A 470 -23.40 19.02 11.38
C GLU A 470 -21.93 19.15 10.95
N LEU A 471 -21.17 18.06 11.00
CA LEU A 471 -19.79 18.00 10.50
C LEU A 471 -19.72 18.19 8.99
N GLU A 472 -20.62 17.56 8.24
CA GLU A 472 -20.74 17.66 6.79
C GLU A 472 -21.09 19.08 6.34
N ASP A 473 -22.11 19.66 6.95
CA ASP A 473 -22.52 21.04 6.72
C ASP A 473 -21.34 21.97 7.02
N GLY A 474 -20.63 21.76 8.13
CA GLY A 474 -19.44 22.53 8.49
C GLY A 474 -18.24 22.37 7.53
N ILE A 475 -18.00 21.18 6.97
CA ILE A 475 -16.94 20.97 5.96
C ILE A 475 -17.34 21.58 4.62
N ALA A 476 -18.58 21.38 4.18
CA ALA A 476 -19.08 21.92 2.92
C ALA A 476 -19.09 23.45 2.93
N LEU A 477 -19.52 24.07 4.04
CA LEU A 477 -19.47 25.52 4.22
C LEU A 477 -18.03 26.04 4.14
N ARG A 478 -17.08 25.42 4.85
CA ARG A 478 -15.67 25.84 4.79
C ARG A 478 -15.09 25.77 3.37
N ARG A 479 -15.28 24.64 2.67
CA ARG A 479 -14.79 24.47 1.29
C ARG A 479 -15.44 25.46 0.33
N ALA A 480 -16.72 25.74 0.50
CA ALA A 480 -17.43 26.71 -0.32
C ALA A 480 -16.94 28.13 -0.09
N SER A 481 -16.74 28.53 1.18
CA SER A 481 -16.13 29.82 1.55
C SER A 481 -14.71 29.95 0.98
N GLU A 482 -13.84 28.96 1.18
CA GLU A 482 -12.47 28.95 0.65
C GLU A 482 -12.44 29.10 -0.87
N THR A 483 -13.36 28.44 -1.57
CA THR A 483 -13.46 28.52 -3.04
C THR A 483 -13.88 29.92 -3.50
N LEU A 484 -14.81 30.57 -2.78
CA LEU A 484 -15.20 31.94 -3.08
C LEU A 484 -14.13 32.96 -2.68
N ASP A 485 -13.42 32.75 -1.58
CA ASP A 485 -12.30 33.59 -1.16
C ASP A 485 -11.19 33.56 -2.21
N ALA A 486 -10.87 32.38 -2.76
CA ALA A 486 -9.93 32.22 -3.87
C ALA A 486 -10.41 32.96 -5.13
N LEU A 487 -11.70 32.85 -5.46
CA LEU A 487 -12.30 33.59 -6.58
C LEU A 487 -12.19 35.11 -6.39
N VAL A 488 -12.51 35.61 -5.19
CA VAL A 488 -12.40 37.05 -4.84
C VAL A 488 -10.94 37.52 -4.83
N ALA A 489 -10.01 36.66 -4.41
CA ALA A 489 -8.57 36.92 -4.49
C ALA A 489 -8.02 36.95 -5.94
N GLY A 490 -8.86 36.65 -6.93
CA GLY A 490 -8.51 36.66 -8.35
C GLY A 490 -7.81 35.39 -8.84
N GLU A 491 -7.93 34.29 -8.08
CA GLU A 491 -7.42 32.98 -8.51
C GLU A 491 -8.34 32.34 -9.55
N THR A 492 -7.76 31.54 -10.44
CA THR A 492 -8.52 30.80 -11.45
C THR A 492 -9.26 29.62 -10.81
N VAL A 493 -10.57 29.78 -10.59
CA VAL A 493 -11.44 28.72 -10.07
C VAL A 493 -12.26 28.11 -11.21
N ARG A 494 -12.36 26.78 -11.25
CA ARG A 494 -13.21 26.11 -12.24
C ARG A 494 -14.70 26.41 -12.00
N GLN A 495 -15.45 26.61 -13.07
CA GLN A 495 -16.86 27.00 -13.01
C GLN A 495 -17.75 25.99 -12.26
N ASP A 496 -17.45 24.70 -12.36
CA ASP A 496 -18.16 23.64 -11.62
C ASP A 496 -18.00 23.79 -10.09
N LYS A 497 -16.82 24.24 -9.63
CA LYS A 497 -16.55 24.50 -8.22
C LYS A 497 -17.24 25.77 -7.71
N ILE A 498 -17.35 26.81 -8.54
CA ILE A 498 -18.07 28.05 -8.21
C ILE A 498 -19.57 27.74 -8.01
N VAL A 499 -20.16 27.04 -9.00
CA VAL A 499 -21.56 26.58 -8.95
C VAL A 499 -21.82 25.75 -7.71
N TRP A 500 -20.95 24.77 -7.43
CA TRP A 500 -21.07 23.93 -6.25
C TRP A 500 -20.99 24.77 -4.97
N SER A 501 -20.04 25.69 -4.86
CA SER A 501 -19.82 26.50 -3.66
C SER A 501 -21.01 27.40 -3.34
N LEU A 502 -21.53 28.11 -4.34
CA LEU A 502 -22.70 28.98 -4.19
C LEU A 502 -23.95 28.20 -3.78
N GLN A 503 -24.14 27.00 -4.35
CA GLN A 503 -25.24 26.13 -3.96
C GLN A 503 -25.13 25.70 -2.49
N ASN A 504 -23.95 25.26 -2.07
CA ASN A 504 -23.73 24.76 -0.70
C ASN A 504 -23.87 25.88 0.34
N LEU A 505 -23.40 27.10 0.04
CA LEU A 505 -23.59 28.27 0.92
C LEU A 505 -25.07 28.65 1.01
N PHE A 506 -25.79 28.70 -0.12
CA PHE A 506 -27.22 29.00 -0.11
C PHE A 506 -28.05 27.95 0.64
N GLU A 507 -27.65 26.68 0.59
CA GLU A 507 -28.32 25.58 1.29
C GLU A 507 -28.09 25.58 2.80
N ARG A 508 -26.87 25.93 3.23
CA ARG A 508 -26.37 25.55 4.56
C ARG A 508 -25.94 26.73 5.43
N ASP A 509 -25.78 27.93 4.86
CA ASP A 509 -25.52 29.16 5.59
C ASP A 509 -26.77 30.05 5.57
N PRO A 510 -27.52 30.13 6.69
CA PRO A 510 -28.72 30.95 6.79
C PRO A 510 -28.44 32.45 6.55
N GLY A 511 -27.25 32.93 6.90
CA GLY A 511 -26.85 34.32 6.69
C GLY A 511 -26.65 34.62 5.21
N PHE A 512 -25.90 33.73 4.52
CA PHE A 512 -25.70 33.84 3.07
C PHE A 512 -27.03 33.71 2.31
N GLN A 513 -27.87 32.72 2.65
CA GLN A 513 -29.17 32.54 2.03
C GLN A 513 -30.08 33.76 2.19
N ALA A 514 -30.18 34.30 3.41
CA ALA A 514 -30.99 35.48 3.67
C ALA A 514 -30.51 36.70 2.88
N HIS A 515 -29.19 36.87 2.75
CA HIS A 515 -28.62 37.94 1.94
C HIS A 515 -28.89 37.75 0.44
N CYS A 516 -28.70 36.54 -0.07
CA CYS A 516 -29.00 36.21 -1.46
C CYS A 516 -30.47 36.47 -1.81
N LEU A 517 -31.41 36.05 -0.96
CA LEU A 517 -32.84 36.27 -1.19
C LEU A 517 -33.25 37.74 -1.09
N LEU A 518 -32.49 38.56 -0.35
CA LEU A 518 -32.71 40.00 -0.28
C LEU A 518 -32.25 40.72 -1.54
N VAL A 519 -31.13 40.30 -2.12
CA VAL A 519 -30.53 40.93 -3.32
C VAL A 519 -31.10 40.35 -4.62
N LEU A 520 -31.42 39.06 -4.64
CA LEU A 520 -31.92 38.28 -5.77
C LEU A 520 -33.17 37.50 -5.35
N PRO A 521 -34.32 38.17 -5.22
CA PRO A 521 -35.56 37.52 -4.79
C PRO A 521 -36.01 36.40 -5.74
N GLU A 522 -35.58 36.43 -7.01
CA GLU A 522 -35.90 35.38 -7.99
C GLU A 522 -35.26 34.03 -7.65
N ALA A 523 -34.24 34.00 -6.78
CA ALA A 523 -33.67 32.75 -6.28
C ALA A 523 -34.68 31.97 -5.41
N ALA A 524 -35.68 32.65 -4.81
CA ALA A 524 -36.75 32.00 -4.04
C ALA A 524 -37.71 31.18 -4.93
N ASP A 525 -37.84 31.56 -6.20
CA ASP A 525 -38.76 30.92 -7.16
C ASP A 525 -38.15 29.65 -7.81
N LEU A 526 -36.92 29.28 -7.43
CA LEU A 526 -36.27 28.07 -7.90
C LEU A 526 -36.73 26.87 -7.07
N ASP A 527 -37.71 26.13 -7.61
CA ASP A 527 -38.28 24.91 -7.02
C ASP A 527 -37.26 23.78 -6.74
N ASP A 528 -36.07 23.87 -7.33
CA ASP A 528 -35.00 22.89 -7.19
C ASP A 528 -33.70 23.60 -6.79
N VAL A 529 -33.21 23.25 -5.61
CA VAL A 529 -32.00 23.82 -5.02
C VAL A 529 -30.77 23.60 -5.89
N LYS A 530 -30.74 22.53 -6.70
CA LYS A 530 -29.67 22.27 -7.67
C LYS A 530 -29.63 23.30 -8.81
N LYS A 531 -30.68 24.10 -8.98
CA LYS A 531 -30.72 25.20 -9.96
C LYS A 531 -30.22 26.52 -9.38
N VAL A 532 -30.11 26.63 -8.05
CA VAL A 532 -29.66 27.85 -7.37
C VAL A 532 -28.19 28.11 -7.64
N GLY A 533 -27.32 27.10 -7.55
CA GLY A 533 -25.90 27.23 -7.85
C GLY A 533 -25.62 27.80 -9.25
N PRO A 534 -26.16 27.18 -10.33
CA PRO A 534 -26.02 27.71 -11.69
C PRO A 534 -26.59 29.12 -11.87
N PHE A 535 -27.75 29.39 -11.26
CA PHE A 535 -28.37 30.72 -11.31
C PHE A 535 -27.48 31.79 -10.67
N LEU A 536 -26.97 31.54 -9.46
CA LEU A 536 -26.08 32.47 -8.76
C LEU A 536 -24.76 32.65 -9.54
N ALA A 537 -24.19 31.57 -10.09
CA ALA A 537 -22.99 31.64 -10.90
C ALA A 537 -23.19 32.49 -12.16
N SER A 538 -24.33 32.37 -12.85
CA SER A 538 -24.64 33.23 -14.01
C SER A 538 -24.78 34.70 -13.63
N ARG A 539 -25.28 35.01 -12.43
CA ARG A 539 -25.33 36.40 -11.94
C ARG A 539 -23.94 36.94 -11.62
N LEU A 540 -23.04 36.12 -11.09
CA LEU A 540 -21.64 36.52 -10.91
C LEU A 540 -20.94 36.78 -12.26
N GLU A 541 -21.20 35.94 -13.26
CA GLU A 541 -20.69 36.16 -14.63
C GLU A 541 -21.22 37.47 -15.24
N GLU A 542 -22.51 37.76 -15.09
CA GLU A 542 -23.13 39.03 -15.52
C GLU A 542 -22.53 40.25 -14.82
N LEU A 543 -22.05 40.09 -13.58
CA LEU A 543 -21.32 41.11 -12.82
C LEU A 543 -19.84 41.20 -13.21
N GLY A 544 -19.38 40.41 -14.17
CA GLY A 544 -18.02 40.47 -14.72
C GLY A 544 -16.99 39.60 -14.00
N LEU A 545 -17.41 38.67 -13.11
CA LEU A 545 -16.50 37.80 -12.35
C LEU A 545 -15.95 36.59 -13.13
N GLY A 546 -16.06 36.57 -14.46
CA GLY A 546 -15.58 35.48 -15.31
C GLY A 546 -14.47 35.85 -16.30
N GLU A 547 -14.35 37.12 -16.70
CA GLU A 547 -13.41 37.53 -17.75
C GLU A 547 -12.97 39.00 -17.58
N GLN A 548 -12.22 39.33 -16.51
CA GLN A 548 -11.08 40.27 -16.52
C GLN A 548 -10.64 40.66 -15.08
N GLN A 549 -9.32 40.73 -14.91
CA GLN A 549 -8.61 41.13 -13.70
C GLN A 549 -8.88 42.59 -13.27
N ALA A 550 -8.85 42.76 -11.95
CA ALA A 550 -8.60 43.97 -11.17
C ALA A 550 -9.81 44.75 -10.62
N SER A 551 -9.87 44.72 -9.27
CA SER A 551 -10.48 45.66 -8.32
C SER A 551 -11.97 45.52 -7.98
N TRP A 552 -12.38 44.51 -7.20
CA TRP A 552 -13.58 44.62 -6.37
C TRP A 552 -13.41 43.87 -5.03
N VAL A 553 -13.40 44.60 -3.91
CA VAL A 553 -13.31 44.12 -2.51
C VAL A 553 -14.44 44.74 -1.67
N GLU A 554 -15.50 45.28 -2.29
CA GLU A 554 -16.68 45.76 -1.54
C GLU A 554 -17.85 44.81 -1.65
#